data_AF-A0A3N5KQH9-F1
#
_entry.id   AF-A0A3N5KQH9-F1
#
_cell.length_a   1.000
_cell.length_b   1.000
_cell.length_c   1.000
_cell.angle_alpha   90.00
_cell.angle_beta   90.00
_cell.angle_gamma   90.00
#
_symmetry.space_group_name_H-M   'P 1'
#
loop_
_entity.id
_entity.type
_entity.pdbx_description
1 polymer ?
#
loop_
_entity_poly.entity_id
_entity_poly.type
_entity_poly.pdbx_seq_one_letter_code
_entity_poly.pdbx_strand_id
1 'polypeptide(L)'
;MYRTQALRADQRRGTGFFAAVYSLVRRIPRGKVATYGQVARLLGAPRSARVVGWAMHGNPHGPRVPWQRVVQRGGSLSPTVCPPDPGRQRRLLEREGVTFLLDGRIDMAAHQWTPVVPRAAQVVGPRSSRRRLAASPRRGGNAPIGVRQGVERGRMAKALHVSPPLGRD
;
A
#
# COMPACT_ATOMS: atom_id res chain seq x y z
N MET A 1 -36.25 -1.40 5.39
CA MET A 1 -35.54 -0.93 6.59
C MET A 1 -34.39 -1.90 6.97
N TYR A 2 -33.27 -1.90 6.24
CA TYR A 2 -32.15 -2.79 6.56
C TYR A 2 -31.14 -2.11 7.51
N ARG A 3 -31.48 -2.23 8.80
CA ARG A 3 -30.63 -2.38 9.99
C ARG A 3 -29.14 -2.02 9.83
N THR A 4 -28.82 -0.76 10.07
CA THR A 4 -27.48 -0.15 10.19
C THR A 4 -26.63 -0.70 11.36
N GLN A 5 -27.07 -1.77 12.03
CA GLN A 5 -26.42 -2.31 13.23
C GLN A 5 -25.39 -3.43 12.95
N ALA A 6 -25.36 -4.01 11.74
CA ALA A 6 -24.50 -5.16 11.44
C ALA A 6 -22.98 -4.84 11.42
N LEU A 7 -22.59 -3.58 11.25
CA LEU A 7 -21.17 -3.17 11.21
C LEU A 7 -20.56 -2.94 12.60
N ARG A 8 -21.39 -2.73 13.64
CA ARG A 8 -20.92 -2.40 15.00
C ARG A 8 -20.82 -3.63 15.93
N ALA A 9 -21.52 -4.72 15.61
CA ALA A 9 -21.60 -5.90 16.47
C ALA A 9 -20.32 -6.78 16.45
N ASP A 10 -19.54 -6.75 15.36
CA ASP A 10 -18.32 -7.57 15.21
C ASP A 10 -17.14 -7.01 16.04
N GLN A 11 -17.15 -5.70 16.37
CA GLN A 11 -16.10 -5.07 17.16
C GLN A 11 -16.17 -5.35 18.67
N ARG A 12 -17.28 -5.91 19.18
CA ARG A 12 -17.50 -6.11 20.63
C ARG A 12 -17.28 -7.54 21.12
N ARG A 13 -17.04 -8.50 20.23
CA ARG A 13 -16.84 -9.93 20.61
C ARG A 13 -15.39 -10.38 20.47
N GLY A 14 -14.40 -9.66 21.01
CA GLY A 14 -13.04 -10.21 21.19
C GLY A 14 -12.35 -10.84 19.96
N THR A 15 -12.84 -10.62 18.74
CA THR A 15 -12.30 -11.19 17.52
C THR A 15 -11.15 -10.30 17.07
N GLY A 16 -9.92 -10.81 17.16
CA GLY A 16 -8.71 -10.07 16.82
C GLY A 16 -8.73 -9.48 15.41
N PHE A 17 -7.82 -8.53 15.14
CA PHE A 17 -7.76 -7.78 13.87
C PHE A 17 -7.85 -8.69 12.62
N PHE A 18 -7.29 -9.90 12.65
CA PHE A 18 -7.32 -10.83 11.53
C PHE A 18 -8.73 -11.37 11.25
N ALA A 19 -9.52 -11.65 12.28
CA ALA A 19 -10.90 -12.06 12.12
C ALA A 19 -11.75 -10.95 11.48
N ALA A 20 -11.54 -9.70 11.90
CA ALA A 20 -12.19 -8.54 11.28
C ALA A 20 -11.78 -8.38 9.80
N VAL A 21 -10.50 -8.62 9.46
CA VAL A 21 -10.03 -8.68 8.07
C VAL A 21 -10.77 -9.77 7.29
N TYR A 22 -10.87 -10.98 7.81
CA TYR A 22 -11.56 -12.08 7.11
C TYR A 22 -13.06 -11.79 6.91
N SER A 23 -13.74 -11.27 7.93
CA SER A 23 -15.15 -10.86 7.85
C SER A 23 -15.37 -9.80 6.77
N LEU A 24 -14.46 -8.83 6.66
CA LEU A 24 -14.56 -7.78 5.65
C LEU A 24 -14.29 -8.31 4.24
N VAL A 25 -13.25 -9.13 4.05
CA VAL A 25 -12.87 -9.69 2.75
C VAL A 25 -13.97 -10.58 2.17
N ARG A 26 -14.69 -11.33 3.02
CA ARG A 26 -15.87 -12.12 2.60
C ARG A 26 -16.99 -11.30 1.98
N ARG A 27 -17.04 -9.99 2.24
CA ARG A 27 -18.09 -9.09 1.73
C ARG A 27 -17.75 -8.48 0.38
N ILE A 28 -16.52 -8.66 -0.12
CA ILE A 28 -16.15 -8.21 -1.46
C ILE A 28 -16.92 -9.07 -2.46
N PRO A 29 -17.77 -8.51 -3.33
CA PRO A 29 -18.56 -9.30 -4.28
C PRO A 29 -17.68 -9.89 -5.39
N ARG A 30 -18.20 -10.93 -6.07
CA ARG A 30 -17.55 -11.49 -7.27
C ARG A 30 -17.33 -10.39 -8.32
N GLY A 31 -16.18 -10.44 -8.99
CA GLY A 31 -15.83 -9.46 -10.03
C GLY A 31 -15.42 -8.09 -9.49
N LYS A 32 -15.28 -7.94 -8.15
CA LYS A 32 -14.73 -6.74 -7.54
C LYS A 32 -13.51 -7.07 -6.69
N VAL A 33 -12.63 -6.09 -6.53
CA VAL A 33 -11.37 -6.20 -5.80
C VAL A 33 -11.18 -5.06 -4.82
N ALA A 34 -10.43 -5.30 -3.74
CA ALA A 34 -10.07 -4.29 -2.76
C ALA A 34 -8.55 -4.27 -2.58
N THR A 35 -7.98 -3.09 -2.33
CA THR A 35 -6.56 -2.99 -2.00
C THR A 35 -6.31 -3.30 -0.52
N TYR A 36 -5.13 -3.80 -0.17
CA TYR A 36 -4.72 -3.96 1.24
C TYR A 36 -4.92 -2.69 2.08
N GLY A 37 -4.57 -1.53 1.51
CA GLY A 37 -4.78 -0.24 2.16
C GLY A 37 -6.25 0.12 2.33
N GLN A 38 -7.10 -0.25 1.38
CA GLN A 38 -8.55 -0.04 1.48
C GLN A 38 -9.16 -0.90 2.59
N VAL A 39 -8.80 -2.18 2.66
CA VAL A 39 -9.24 -3.09 3.73
C VAL A 39 -8.85 -2.50 5.10
N ALA A 40 -7.60 -2.06 5.24
CA ALA A 40 -7.11 -1.46 6.48
C ALA A 40 -7.87 -0.18 6.87
N ARG A 41 -8.18 0.70 5.90
CA ARG A 41 -9.00 1.91 6.14
C ARG A 41 -10.42 1.59 6.57
N LEU A 42 -11.07 0.60 5.93
CA LEU A 42 -12.44 0.19 6.26
C LEU A 42 -12.56 -0.40 7.67
N LEU A 43 -11.45 -0.94 8.21
CA LEU A 43 -11.36 -1.40 9.60
C LEU A 43 -10.93 -0.31 10.59
N GLY A 44 -10.77 0.93 10.15
CA GLY A 44 -10.32 2.05 11.00
C GLY A 44 -8.83 2.05 11.32
N ALA A 45 -8.02 1.23 10.63
CA ALA A 45 -6.58 1.09 10.87
C ALA A 45 -5.78 1.42 9.59
N PRO A 46 -5.78 2.68 9.12
CA PRO A 46 -5.24 3.06 7.79
C PRO A 46 -3.74 2.75 7.58
N ARG A 47 -2.97 2.61 8.67
CA ARG A 47 -1.53 2.27 8.63
C ARG A 47 -1.24 0.77 8.66
N SER A 48 -2.27 -0.07 8.73
CA SER A 48 -2.13 -1.52 8.95
C SER A 48 -2.19 -2.35 7.67
N ALA A 49 -1.93 -1.77 6.49
CA ALA A 49 -1.98 -2.48 5.21
C ALA A 49 -1.05 -3.72 5.17
N ARG A 50 0.16 -3.61 5.74
CA ARG A 50 1.11 -4.73 5.84
C ARG A 50 0.58 -5.86 6.74
N VAL A 51 -0.10 -5.49 7.83
CA VAL A 51 -0.72 -6.43 8.76
C VAL A 51 -1.89 -7.18 8.09
N VAL A 52 -2.66 -6.50 7.23
CA VAL A 52 -3.68 -7.16 6.38
C VAL A 52 -3.00 -8.18 5.45
N GLY A 53 -1.86 -7.82 4.85
CA GLY A 53 -1.06 -8.74 4.05
C GLY A 53 -0.64 -10.00 4.80
N TRP A 54 -0.20 -9.84 6.06
CA TRP A 54 0.12 -10.97 6.94
C TRP A 54 -1.10 -11.84 7.25
N ALA A 55 -2.25 -11.22 7.54
CA ALA A 55 -3.50 -11.95 7.75
C ALA A 55 -3.89 -12.78 6.50
N MET A 56 -3.70 -12.23 5.29
CA MET A 56 -3.96 -12.97 4.06
C MET A 56 -2.97 -14.12 3.82
N HIS A 57 -1.67 -13.92 4.11
CA HIS A 57 -0.66 -14.98 3.99
C HIS A 57 -0.85 -16.10 5.02
N GLY A 58 -1.31 -15.77 6.22
CA GLY A 58 -1.61 -16.74 7.27
C GLY A 58 -2.90 -17.55 7.03
N ASN A 59 -3.63 -17.26 5.95
CA ASN A 59 -4.87 -17.96 5.58
C ASN A 59 -4.87 -18.42 4.11
N PRO A 60 -3.88 -19.20 3.62
CA PRO A 60 -3.84 -19.62 2.23
C PRO A 60 -4.87 -20.72 1.89
N HIS A 61 -5.44 -21.41 2.89
CA HIS A 61 -6.25 -22.62 2.70
C HIS A 61 -7.62 -22.63 3.41
N GLY A 62 -8.03 -21.55 4.08
CA GLY A 62 -9.38 -21.48 4.67
C GLY A 62 -10.45 -21.40 3.57
N PRO A 63 -11.35 -22.39 3.38
CA PRO A 63 -12.22 -22.52 2.20
C PRO A 63 -13.26 -21.40 2.01
N ARG A 64 -13.29 -20.37 2.86
CA ARG A 64 -14.37 -19.37 2.91
C ARG A 64 -13.92 -17.93 2.70
N VAL A 65 -12.61 -17.63 2.59
CA VAL A 65 -12.14 -16.24 2.41
C VAL A 65 -11.65 -16.04 0.97
N PRO A 66 -12.26 -15.13 0.18
CA PRO A 66 -11.87 -14.89 -1.21
C PRO A 66 -10.59 -14.04 -1.30
N TRP A 67 -9.47 -14.63 -0.89
CA TRP A 67 -8.18 -13.95 -0.80
C TRP A 67 -7.74 -13.34 -2.13
N GLN A 68 -8.11 -13.95 -3.26
CA GLN A 68 -7.74 -13.50 -4.59
C GLN A 68 -8.22 -12.07 -4.88
N ARG A 69 -9.30 -11.63 -4.23
CA ARG A 69 -9.90 -10.30 -4.39
C ARG A 69 -9.13 -9.19 -3.68
N VAL A 70 -8.11 -9.51 -2.88
CA VAL A 70 -7.27 -8.53 -2.19
C VAL A 70 -5.95 -8.34 -2.95
N VAL A 71 -5.70 -7.11 -3.40
CA VAL A 71 -4.62 -6.81 -4.36
C VAL A 71 -3.73 -5.67 -3.89
N GLN A 72 -2.57 -5.51 -4.53
CA GLN A 72 -1.66 -4.42 -4.23
C GLN A 72 -2.26 -3.06 -4.65
N ARG A 73 -1.63 -1.99 -4.18
CA ARG A 73 -2.00 -0.64 -4.61
C ARG A 73 -1.86 -0.52 -6.13
N GLY A 74 -2.87 0.03 -6.80
CA GLY A 74 -2.84 0.27 -8.24
C GLY A 74 -3.16 -0.96 -9.10
N GLY A 75 -3.71 -2.04 -8.51
CA GLY A 75 -4.20 -3.19 -9.27
C GLY A 75 -3.15 -4.25 -9.61
N SER A 76 -1.91 -4.11 -9.12
CA SER A 76 -0.88 -5.14 -9.29
C SER A 76 -1.22 -6.39 -8.49
N LEU A 77 -0.92 -7.55 -9.07
CA LEU A 77 -0.97 -8.84 -8.38
C LEU A 77 0.32 -9.06 -7.59
N SER A 78 0.24 -9.83 -6.51
CA SER A 78 1.40 -10.16 -5.70
C SER A 78 1.86 -11.58 -6.06
N PRO A 79 3.04 -11.77 -6.69
CA PRO A 79 3.51 -13.10 -7.07
C PRO A 79 3.74 -14.01 -5.85
N THR A 80 3.95 -13.41 -4.68
CA THR A 80 4.26 -14.11 -3.42
C THR A 80 3.05 -14.67 -2.68
N VAL A 81 1.82 -14.35 -3.09
CA VAL A 81 0.60 -14.71 -2.33
C VAL A 81 0.19 -16.16 -2.59
N CYS A 82 0.66 -16.78 -3.67
CA CYS A 82 0.36 -18.18 -3.98
C CYS A 82 1.56 -18.96 -4.53
N PRO A 83 2.63 -19.20 -3.77
CA PRO A 83 3.62 -20.21 -4.13
C PRO A 83 2.96 -21.60 -4.10
N PRO A 84 3.23 -22.52 -5.06
CA PRO A 84 4.16 -22.44 -6.20
C PRO A 84 3.55 -21.89 -7.51
N ASP A 85 2.32 -21.38 -7.47
CA ASP A 85 1.53 -21.01 -8.65
C ASP A 85 1.21 -19.49 -8.68
N PRO A 86 2.18 -18.65 -9.10
CA PRO A 86 2.03 -17.20 -9.14
C PRO A 86 0.87 -16.76 -10.06
N GLY A 87 0.45 -17.60 -11.00
CA GLY A 87 -0.67 -17.33 -11.90
C GLY A 87 -2.05 -17.61 -11.29
N ARG A 88 -2.13 -18.30 -10.14
CA ARG A 88 -3.42 -18.72 -9.54
C ARG A 88 -4.33 -17.55 -9.24
N GLN A 89 -3.78 -16.47 -8.68
CA GLN A 89 -4.56 -15.29 -8.34
C GLN A 89 -5.21 -14.69 -9.58
N ARG A 90 -4.45 -14.55 -10.66
CA ARG A 90 -4.94 -14.04 -11.94
C ARG A 90 -6.07 -14.89 -12.49
N ARG A 91 -5.86 -16.21 -12.61
CA ARG A 91 -6.88 -17.12 -13.18
C ARG A 91 -8.17 -17.14 -12.38
N LEU A 92 -8.11 -17.03 -11.05
CA LEU A 92 -9.32 -16.93 -10.23
C LEU A 92 -10.07 -15.61 -10.43
N LEU A 93 -9.35 -14.51 -10.60
CA LEU A 93 -9.94 -13.20 -10.89
C LEU A 93 -10.56 -13.15 -12.29
N GLU A 94 -9.90 -13.71 -13.30
CA GLU A 94 -10.43 -13.82 -14.67
C GLU A 94 -11.72 -14.65 -14.69
N ARG A 95 -11.79 -15.75 -13.94
CA ARG A 95 -13.02 -16.56 -13.76
C ARG A 95 -14.15 -15.81 -13.03
N GLU A 96 -13.83 -14.72 -12.34
CA GLU A 96 -14.80 -13.83 -11.74
C GLU A 96 -15.18 -12.64 -12.65
N GLY A 97 -14.61 -12.58 -13.86
CA GLY A 97 -14.85 -11.51 -14.83
C GLY A 97 -14.03 -10.24 -14.59
N VAL A 98 -12.93 -10.33 -13.83
CA VAL A 98 -12.01 -9.19 -13.63
C VAL A 98 -11.13 -9.01 -14.85
N THR A 99 -11.11 -7.79 -15.40
CA THR A 99 -10.28 -7.42 -16.54
C THR A 99 -8.93 -6.87 -16.11
N PHE A 100 -7.96 -7.02 -17.00
CA PHE A 100 -6.59 -6.56 -16.83
C PHE A 100 -6.23 -5.59 -17.95
N LEU A 101 -5.50 -4.54 -17.61
CA LEU A 101 -4.89 -3.60 -18.53
C LEU A 101 -3.74 -4.28 -19.31
N LEU A 102 -3.28 -3.62 -20.37
CA LEU A 102 -2.18 -4.11 -21.21
C LEU A 102 -0.89 -4.36 -20.42
N ASP A 103 -0.66 -3.61 -19.33
CA ASP A 103 0.49 -3.76 -18.46
C ASP A 103 0.35 -4.89 -17.41
N GLY A 104 -0.75 -5.65 -17.46
CA GLY A 104 -1.01 -6.77 -16.56
C GLY A 104 -1.57 -6.37 -15.19
N ARG A 105 -1.86 -5.10 -14.94
CA ARG A 105 -2.58 -4.65 -13.73
C ARG A 105 -4.09 -4.79 -13.92
N ILE A 106 -4.83 -4.97 -12.84
CA ILE A 106 -6.30 -4.97 -12.88
C ILE A 106 -6.81 -3.59 -13.28
N ASP A 107 -7.85 -3.55 -14.11
CA ASP A 107 -8.62 -2.33 -14.33
C ASP A 107 -9.37 -1.94 -13.04
N MET A 108 -8.71 -1.13 -12.22
CA MET A 108 -9.25 -0.67 -10.94
C MET A 108 -10.50 0.22 -11.13
N ALA A 109 -10.64 0.92 -12.25
CA ALA A 109 -11.82 1.75 -12.48
C ALA A 109 -13.08 0.89 -12.63
N ALA A 110 -12.97 -0.23 -13.33
CA ALA A 110 -14.07 -1.18 -13.50
C ALA A 110 -14.31 -2.05 -12.25
N HIS A 111 -13.24 -2.49 -11.58
CA HIS A 111 -13.32 -3.57 -10.59
C HIS A 111 -13.12 -3.15 -9.14
N GLN A 112 -12.75 -1.91 -8.83
CA GLN A 112 -12.58 -1.52 -7.44
C GLN A 112 -13.90 -1.60 -6.67
N TRP A 113 -13.87 -2.31 -5.54
CA TRP A 113 -15.01 -2.43 -4.65
C TRP A 113 -15.24 -1.11 -3.93
N THR A 114 -16.43 -0.54 -4.06
CA THR A 114 -16.85 0.64 -3.29
C THR A 114 -17.97 0.22 -2.36
N PRO A 115 -17.69 -0.07 -1.07
CA PRO A 115 -18.75 -0.42 -0.14
C PRO A 115 -19.64 0.81 0.07
N VAL A 116 -20.96 0.60 0.03
CA VAL A 116 -21.91 1.61 0.47
C VAL A 116 -21.83 1.65 2.01
N VAL A 117 -20.87 2.40 2.52
CA VAL A 117 -20.78 2.73 3.95
C VAL A 117 -21.65 3.96 4.20
N PRO A 118 -22.69 3.86 5.06
CA PRO A 118 -23.50 5.01 5.45
C PRO A 118 -22.58 6.15 5.93
N ARG A 119 -22.85 7.38 5.46
CA ARG A 119 -21.99 8.57 5.61
C ARG A 119 -21.49 8.81 7.04
N ALA A 120 -22.25 8.39 8.05
CA ALA A 120 -21.91 8.50 9.47
C ALA A 120 -20.62 7.74 9.88
N ALA A 121 -20.15 6.76 9.10
CA ALA A 121 -18.93 6.00 9.40
C ALA A 121 -17.65 6.57 8.73
N GLN A 122 -17.76 7.60 7.88
CA GLN A 122 -16.63 8.11 7.08
C GLN A 122 -15.76 9.17 7.78
N VAL A 123 -16.08 9.55 9.03
CA VAL A 123 -15.46 10.72 9.72
C VAL A 123 -14.22 10.36 10.57
N VAL A 124 -13.86 9.09 10.72
CA VAL A 124 -12.75 8.72 11.63
C VAL A 124 -11.42 8.62 10.88
N GLY A 125 -10.77 9.76 10.69
CA GLY A 125 -9.35 9.86 10.37
C GLY A 125 -8.88 11.29 10.61
N PRO A 126 -7.74 11.52 11.29
CA PRO A 126 -7.22 12.86 11.46
C PRO A 126 -6.95 13.44 10.06
N ARG A 127 -7.72 14.47 9.68
CA ARG A 127 -7.40 15.31 8.52
C ARG A 127 -6.03 15.90 8.80
N SER A 128 -4.98 15.33 8.22
CA SER A 128 -3.67 15.95 8.16
C SER A 128 -3.86 17.30 7.48
N SER A 129 -3.94 18.35 8.29
CA SER A 129 -3.98 19.74 7.88
C SER A 129 -2.75 20.01 7.02
N ARG A 130 -2.92 20.00 5.69
CA ARG A 130 -2.03 20.75 4.81
C ARG A 130 -2.21 22.22 5.20
N ARG A 131 -1.40 22.68 6.15
CA ARG A 131 -1.14 24.10 6.31
C ARG A 131 -0.38 24.51 5.04
N ARG A 132 -1.10 25.14 4.11
CA ARG A 132 -0.51 25.90 3.01
C ARG A 132 0.36 26.96 3.68
N LEU A 133 1.68 26.80 3.65
CA LEU A 133 2.58 27.91 3.90
C LEU A 133 2.44 28.82 2.69
N ALA A 134 1.68 29.90 2.85
CA ALA A 134 1.62 30.99 1.92
C ALA A 134 3.02 31.61 1.80
N ALA A 135 3.45 31.85 0.57
CA ALA A 135 4.67 32.59 0.27
C ALA A 135 4.57 34.01 0.83
N SER A 136 5.56 34.44 1.62
CA SER A 136 5.71 35.84 2.02
C SER A 136 6.47 36.63 0.94
N PRO A 137 6.12 37.91 0.70
CA PRO A 137 6.64 38.70 -0.40
C PRO A 137 8.04 39.28 -0.10
N ARG A 138 8.79 39.52 -1.18
CA ARG A 138 10.11 40.15 -1.20
C ARG A 138 10.07 41.58 -0.65
N ARG A 139 11.09 41.98 0.13
CA ARG A 139 11.53 43.37 0.31
C ARG A 139 13.05 43.43 0.22
N GLY A 140 13.54 44.33 -0.63
CA GLY A 140 14.96 44.49 -0.95
C GLY A 140 15.73 45.40 0.01
N GLY A 141 17.03 45.55 -0.27
CA GLY A 141 17.93 46.51 0.37
C GLY A 141 19.39 46.12 0.20
N ASN A 142 20.22 47.08 -0.22
CA ASN A 142 21.53 46.96 -0.87
C ASN A 142 22.75 46.81 0.09
N ALA A 143 23.81 46.13 -0.40
CA ALA A 143 25.30 46.19 -0.22
C ALA A 143 25.97 47.05 0.93
N PRO A 144 27.28 46.90 1.30
CA PRO A 144 28.41 46.37 0.51
C PRO A 144 29.56 45.58 1.21
N ILE A 145 30.39 44.95 0.36
CA ILE A 145 31.86 44.76 0.30
C ILE A 145 32.68 44.82 1.62
N GLY A 146 33.42 43.74 1.90
CA GLY A 146 34.56 43.72 2.83
C GLY A 146 35.49 42.52 2.56
N VAL A 147 36.78 42.80 2.44
CA VAL A 147 37.84 41.99 1.81
C VAL A 147 38.59 41.14 2.86
N ARG A 148 39.16 39.99 2.47
CA ARG A 148 40.59 39.57 2.62
C ARG A 148 40.82 38.07 2.93
N GLN A 149 41.55 37.45 1.99
CA GLN A 149 42.70 36.53 2.09
C GLN A 149 42.72 35.38 3.11
N GLY A 150 43.12 34.18 2.64
CA GLY A 150 43.82 33.24 3.52
C GLY A 150 44.02 31.80 3.05
N VAL A 151 45.05 31.57 2.22
CA VAL A 151 46.02 30.44 2.30
C VAL A 151 45.55 28.99 2.02
N GLU A 152 45.83 28.57 0.77
CA GLU A 152 46.56 27.38 0.31
C GLU A 152 46.97 26.26 1.31
N ARG A 153 46.77 25.00 0.89
CA ARG A 153 47.60 23.77 1.04
C ARG A 153 46.68 22.58 0.77
N GLY A 154 46.77 21.83 -0.32
CA GLY A 154 47.96 21.11 -0.76
C GLY A 154 48.02 19.75 -0.04
N ARG A 155 47.52 18.67 -0.66
CA ARG A 155 47.99 17.30 -0.42
C ARG A 155 47.51 16.34 -1.52
N MET A 156 48.49 15.91 -2.31
CA MET A 156 48.48 14.70 -3.12
C MET A 156 48.50 13.45 -2.24
N ALA A 157 47.81 12.40 -2.67
CA ALA A 157 48.21 10.99 -2.48
C ALA A 157 47.46 10.18 -3.55
N LYS A 158 48.10 9.78 -4.65
CA LYS A 158 49.05 8.65 -4.83
C LYS A 158 48.29 7.34 -5.13
N ALA A 159 48.64 6.83 -6.30
CA ALA A 159 48.14 5.65 -6.99
C ALA A 159 48.50 4.32 -6.30
N LEU A 160 48.11 3.23 -7.00
CA LEU A 160 48.42 1.80 -6.83
C LEU A 160 47.28 1.06 -6.11
N HIS A 161 46.70 -0.03 -6.62
CA HIS A 161 47.39 -1.19 -7.20
C HIS A 161 46.42 -2.03 -8.06
N VAL A 162 46.81 -2.34 -9.29
CA VAL A 162 46.29 -3.43 -10.13
C VAL A 162 47.34 -4.54 -10.12
N SER A 163 46.95 -5.79 -9.85
CA SER A 163 47.58 -7.00 -10.40
C SER A 163 46.72 -8.27 -10.12
N PRO A 164 46.88 -9.35 -10.93
CA PRO A 164 45.79 -10.25 -11.31
C PRO A 164 46.06 -11.73 -10.85
N PRO A 165 45.52 -12.80 -11.51
CA PRO A 165 44.90 -13.93 -10.82
C PRO A 165 45.85 -15.11 -10.53
N LEU A 166 45.46 -15.98 -9.59
CA LEU A 166 46.03 -17.32 -9.43
C LEU A 166 44.94 -18.36 -9.72
N GLY A 167 45.18 -19.16 -10.76
CA GLY A 167 44.38 -20.32 -11.07
C GLY A 167 44.61 -21.48 -10.10
N ARG A 168 43.69 -22.45 -10.14
CA ARG A 168 43.93 -23.86 -9.83
C ARG A 168 43.04 -24.70 -10.74
N ASP A 169 43.73 -25.56 -11.49
CA ASP A 169 43.47 -26.99 -11.79
C ASP A 169 42.02 -27.48 -11.95
#